data_AF-A0A091JUB3-F1
#
_entry.id   AF-A0A091JUB3-F1
#
_cell.length_a   1.000
_cell.length_b   1.000
_cell.length_c   1.000
_cell.angle_alpha   90.00
_cell.angle_beta   90.00
_cell.angle_gamma   90.00
#
_symmetry.space_group_name_H-M   'P 1'
#
loop_
_entity.id
_entity.type
_entity.pdbx_description
1 polymer ?
#
loop_
_entity_poly.entity_id
_entity_poly.type
_entity_poly.pdbx_seq_one_letter_code
_entity_poly.pdbx_strand_id
1 'polypeptide(L)'
;VSQQMLEQVLRELQPLCTAEQQFIEKFFQLSPTAADLQGLEVSEQYILSSPVSQSSLQLDTSLNRQKEPTTQVLCELFSCLEPELRGFLDVCNKVHPFGCLQVLVTLNDSIFEMWDSSSALPSSFLNTALGNMLLLAKSSFNKCIGTLCKEIEEAKMPSKMKGGILPSVSRFEEFVTFSEEVFRAARRRRELDKAHLRLAGSVFSSINSLPSANLKVNTDMVMMENFHHIHCFLCQKEIHCLEGKKREAQQRYSEHLEKYVIKYLGQPLEKLNHFFEGVKARLAQGVKEEEVSFQLAYSKQELRKVIEKYPGKEVKKALETLYRKIHKHLSPEEKLLPVVWQAMEQELIQQYQEFEDLIQRCYAGSGIAMDFTMGDLLNYFSSITLSN
;
A
#
# COMPACT_ATOMS: atom_id res chain seq x y z
N VAL A 1 -13.64 -12.15 -20.52
CA VAL A 1 -13.50 -12.28 -22.00
C VAL A 1 -12.02 -12.37 -22.39
N SER A 2 -11.20 -11.33 -22.18
CA SER A 2 -9.75 -11.35 -22.51
C SER A 2 -8.99 -12.53 -21.91
N GLN A 3 -9.17 -12.79 -20.61
CA GLN A 3 -8.55 -13.93 -19.91
C GLN A 3 -8.93 -15.28 -20.53
N GLN A 4 -10.22 -15.57 -20.67
CA GLN A 4 -10.72 -16.82 -21.25
C GLN A 4 -10.26 -17.03 -22.70
N MET A 5 -10.17 -15.95 -23.48
CA MET A 5 -9.65 -16.03 -24.86
C MET A 5 -8.17 -16.37 -24.87
N LEU A 6 -7.37 -15.76 -23.99
CA LEU A 6 -5.94 -16.07 -23.90
C LEU A 6 -5.70 -17.51 -23.43
N GLU A 7 -6.44 -17.97 -22.41
CA GLU A 7 -6.39 -19.37 -21.96
C GLU A 7 -6.73 -20.34 -23.10
N GLN A 8 -7.77 -20.05 -23.89
CA GLN A 8 -8.17 -20.88 -25.02
C GLN A 8 -7.10 -20.89 -26.11
N VAL A 9 -6.54 -19.74 -26.48
CA VAL A 9 -5.46 -19.65 -27.48
C VAL A 9 -4.24 -20.47 -27.04
N LEU A 10 -3.82 -20.34 -25.78
CA LEU A 10 -2.67 -21.08 -25.25
C LEU A 10 -2.93 -22.60 -25.22
N ARG A 11 -4.15 -23.02 -24.85
CA ARG A 11 -4.56 -24.42 -24.83
C ARG A 11 -4.55 -25.06 -26.22
N GLU A 12 -4.97 -24.35 -27.25
CA GLU A 12 -4.97 -24.86 -28.64
C GLU A 12 -3.57 -24.84 -29.27
N LEU A 13 -2.71 -23.88 -28.91
CA LEU A 13 -1.35 -23.80 -29.43
C LEU A 13 -0.44 -24.94 -28.95
N GLN A 14 -0.64 -25.38 -27.70
CA GLN A 14 0.16 -26.45 -27.11
C GLN A 14 0.16 -27.75 -27.93
N PRO A 15 -0.98 -28.42 -28.20
CA PRO A 15 -0.99 -29.68 -28.92
C PRO A 15 -0.47 -29.53 -30.35
N LEU A 16 -0.75 -28.41 -31.02
CA LEU A 16 -0.30 -28.14 -32.38
C LEU A 16 1.23 -28.07 -32.47
N CYS A 17 1.86 -27.22 -31.65
CA CYS A 17 3.32 -27.09 -31.67
C CYS A 17 4.01 -28.38 -31.20
N THR A 18 3.41 -29.09 -30.24
CA THR A 18 3.95 -30.35 -29.72
C THR A 18 3.90 -31.46 -30.78
N ALA A 19 2.78 -31.57 -31.50
CA ALA A 19 2.63 -32.57 -32.57
C ALA A 19 3.62 -32.32 -33.70
N GLU A 20 3.79 -31.06 -34.12
CA GLU A 20 4.73 -30.70 -35.20
C GLU A 20 6.18 -30.94 -34.78
N GLN A 21 6.55 -30.59 -33.55
CA GLN A 21 7.87 -30.89 -33.01
C GLN A 21 8.17 -32.40 -33.02
N GLN A 22 7.22 -33.22 -32.54
CA GLN A 22 7.36 -34.68 -32.56
C GLN A 22 7.42 -35.24 -33.99
N PHE A 23 6.69 -34.65 -34.93
CA PHE A 23 6.73 -35.04 -36.33
C PHE A 23 8.12 -34.79 -36.93
N ILE A 24 8.70 -33.60 -36.75
CA ILE A 24 10.04 -33.24 -37.26
C ILE A 24 11.11 -34.13 -36.63
N GLU A 25 11.07 -34.34 -35.31
CA GLU A 25 12.02 -35.20 -34.59
C GLU A 25 11.98 -36.66 -35.10
N LYS A 26 10.79 -37.18 -35.44
CA LYS A 26 10.61 -38.53 -36.01
C LYS A 26 10.99 -38.60 -37.48
N PHE A 27 10.54 -37.64 -38.29
CA PHE A 27 10.71 -37.63 -39.75
C PHE A 27 12.19 -37.53 -40.13
N PHE A 28 12.95 -36.69 -39.44
CA PHE A 28 14.39 -36.52 -39.67
C PHE A 28 15.26 -37.51 -38.87
N GLN A 29 14.66 -38.47 -38.15
CA GLN A 29 15.37 -39.43 -37.28
C GLN A 29 16.33 -38.76 -36.28
N LEU A 30 15.98 -37.58 -35.79
CA LEU A 30 16.77 -36.81 -34.82
C LEU A 30 16.59 -37.35 -33.39
N SER A 31 15.72 -38.36 -33.23
CA SER A 31 15.59 -39.20 -32.05
C SER A 31 16.67 -40.28 -32.10
N PRO A 32 17.43 -40.56 -31.03
CA PRO A 32 18.44 -41.63 -31.06
C PRO A 32 17.77 -42.95 -31.43
N THR A 33 18.20 -43.55 -32.54
CA THR A 33 17.66 -44.82 -33.00
C THR A 33 18.24 -45.92 -32.11
N ALA A 34 17.46 -46.93 -31.72
CA ALA A 34 17.94 -48.05 -30.91
C ALA A 34 19.18 -48.78 -31.49
N ALA A 35 19.49 -48.58 -32.77
CA ALA A 35 20.69 -49.06 -33.44
C ALA A 35 21.98 -48.36 -32.97
N ASP A 36 21.93 -47.08 -32.56
CA ASP A 36 23.10 -46.36 -32.02
C ASP A 36 23.49 -46.84 -30.61
N LEU A 37 22.56 -47.50 -29.90
CA LEU A 37 22.80 -48.11 -28.60
C LEU A 37 23.36 -49.54 -28.70
N GLN A 38 23.21 -50.22 -29.84
CA GLN A 38 23.65 -51.61 -30.03
C GLN A 38 25.06 -51.74 -30.64
N GLY A 39 25.63 -50.66 -31.19
CA GLY A 39 27.02 -50.64 -31.65
C GLY A 39 28.07 -50.74 -30.53
N LEU A 40 27.65 -50.72 -29.27
CA LEU A 40 28.52 -50.70 -28.08
C LEU A 40 28.69 -52.06 -27.38
N GLU A 41 28.05 -53.14 -27.84
CA GLU A 41 28.18 -54.46 -27.19
C GLU A 41 29.22 -55.41 -27.82
N VAL A 42 29.88 -55.02 -28.93
CA VAL A 42 30.87 -55.90 -29.60
C VAL A 42 32.27 -55.27 -29.57
N SER A 43 32.87 -55.13 -28.39
CA SER A 43 34.33 -55.15 -28.25
C SER A 43 34.80 -55.33 -26.80
N GLU A 44 34.33 -56.34 -26.08
CA GLU A 44 34.99 -56.81 -24.85
C GLU A 44 35.64 -58.16 -25.09
N GLN A 45 36.90 -58.15 -25.52
CA GLN A 45 37.84 -59.22 -25.18
C GLN A 45 39.31 -58.77 -25.37
N TYR A 46 40.03 -58.81 -24.24
CA TYR A 46 41.49 -58.80 -24.03
C TYR A 46 42.22 -57.49 -23.62
N ILE A 47 42.52 -57.47 -22.30
CA ILE A 47 43.81 -57.12 -21.63
C ILE A 47 44.06 -55.66 -21.16
N LEU A 48 43.99 -55.52 -19.82
CA LEU A 48 44.87 -54.84 -18.84
C LEU A 48 45.71 -53.62 -19.27
N SER A 49 45.47 -52.44 -18.63
CA SER A 49 46.43 -51.46 -18.04
C SER A 49 45.89 -50.00 -18.07
N SER A 50 46.03 -49.26 -16.96
CA SER A 50 45.66 -47.83 -16.73
C SER A 50 46.52 -46.81 -17.51
N PRO A 51 46.31 -45.46 -17.46
CA PRO A 51 45.10 -44.61 -17.28
C PRO A 51 44.97 -43.45 -18.32
N VAL A 52 43.87 -42.68 -18.22
CA VAL A 52 43.61 -41.33 -18.80
C VAL A 52 43.24 -41.25 -20.29
N SER A 53 41.97 -40.89 -20.58
CA SER A 53 41.57 -39.79 -21.50
C SER A 53 40.05 -39.66 -21.68
N GLN A 54 39.55 -38.46 -21.38
CA GLN A 54 38.49 -37.73 -22.09
C GLN A 54 37.44 -38.53 -22.91
N SER A 55 36.31 -38.89 -22.31
CA SER A 55 35.14 -39.37 -23.07
C SER A 55 33.78 -38.87 -22.58
N SER A 56 33.71 -38.21 -21.41
CA SER A 56 32.46 -37.69 -20.85
C SER A 56 31.97 -36.36 -21.46
N LEU A 57 32.77 -35.69 -22.31
CA LEU A 57 32.39 -34.42 -22.95
C LEU A 57 31.68 -34.59 -24.32
N GLN A 58 31.61 -35.80 -24.86
CA GLN A 58 31.05 -36.06 -26.20
C GLN A 58 29.55 -36.39 -26.22
N LEU A 59 28.98 -36.92 -25.14
CA LEU A 59 27.54 -37.25 -25.08
C LEU A 59 26.65 -36.00 -24.99
N ASP A 60 27.03 -35.01 -24.16
CA ASP A 60 26.26 -33.76 -24.02
C ASP A 60 26.30 -32.88 -25.27
N THR A 61 27.40 -32.94 -26.03
CA THR A 61 27.55 -32.17 -27.28
C THR A 61 26.78 -32.79 -28.44
N SER A 62 26.58 -34.11 -28.45
CA SER A 62 25.85 -34.81 -29.52
C SER A 62 24.33 -34.60 -29.44
N LEU A 63 23.77 -34.61 -28.22
CA LEU A 63 22.35 -34.36 -27.99
C LEU A 63 21.96 -32.88 -28.18
N ASN A 64 22.86 -31.95 -27.86
CA ASN A 64 22.62 -30.52 -28.12
C ASN A 64 22.74 -30.17 -29.62
N ARG A 65 23.65 -30.82 -30.36
CA ARG A 65 23.88 -30.56 -31.79
C ARG A 65 22.73 -31.05 -32.70
N GLN A 66 21.89 -31.97 -32.22
CA GLN A 66 20.70 -32.48 -32.93
C GLN A 66 19.41 -31.68 -32.63
N LYS A 67 19.37 -30.89 -31.54
CA LYS A 67 18.21 -30.04 -31.16
C LYS A 67 18.14 -28.70 -31.90
N GLU A 68 19.28 -28.15 -32.29
CA GLU A 68 19.38 -26.90 -33.06
C GLU A 68 18.64 -26.94 -34.42
N PRO A 69 18.77 -27.98 -35.27
CA PRO A 69 18.07 -28.01 -36.56
C PRO A 69 16.54 -28.13 -36.40
N THR A 70 16.04 -28.94 -35.45
CA THR A 70 14.59 -29.03 -35.16
C THR A 70 14.03 -27.69 -34.74
N THR A 71 14.74 -26.97 -33.86
CA THR A 71 14.30 -25.67 -33.36
C THR A 71 14.30 -24.62 -34.47
N GLN A 72 15.30 -24.64 -35.36
CA GLN A 72 15.37 -23.73 -36.51
C GLN A 72 14.21 -23.96 -37.50
N VAL A 73 13.91 -25.21 -37.85
CA VAL A 73 12.78 -25.54 -38.73
C VAL A 73 11.45 -25.12 -38.10
N LEU A 74 11.26 -25.37 -36.80
CA LEU A 74 10.07 -24.92 -36.08
C LEU A 74 9.96 -23.39 -36.04
N CYS A 75 11.07 -22.67 -35.86
CA CYS A 75 11.10 -21.21 -35.92
C CYS A 75 10.69 -20.69 -37.30
N GLU A 76 11.06 -21.35 -38.39
CA GLU A 76 10.64 -20.97 -39.73
C GLU A 76 9.15 -21.27 -39.97
N LEU A 77 8.71 -22.48 -39.63
CA LEU A 77 7.31 -22.93 -39.77
C LEU A 77 6.33 -22.07 -38.97
N PHE A 78 6.72 -21.72 -37.74
CA PHE A 78 5.92 -20.91 -36.81
C PHE A 78 6.46 -19.49 -36.66
N SER A 79 7.10 -18.94 -37.70
CA SER A 79 7.69 -17.59 -37.69
C SER A 79 6.68 -16.48 -37.38
N CYS A 80 5.39 -16.70 -37.67
CA CYS A 80 4.30 -15.77 -37.34
C CYS A 80 3.80 -15.88 -35.89
N LEU A 81 4.14 -16.94 -35.15
CA LEU A 81 3.54 -17.22 -33.85
C LEU A 81 3.86 -16.13 -32.81
N GLU A 82 5.14 -15.80 -32.63
CA GLU A 82 5.55 -14.75 -31.69
C GLU A 82 4.98 -13.35 -32.03
N PRO A 83 5.05 -12.84 -33.27
CA PRO A 83 4.51 -11.51 -33.58
C PRO A 83 2.98 -11.44 -33.43
N GLU A 84 2.25 -12.48 -33.83
CA GLU A 84 0.79 -12.53 -33.68
C GLU A 84 0.38 -12.64 -32.20
N LEU A 85 1.06 -13.50 -31.41
CA LEU A 85 0.84 -13.57 -29.97
C LEU A 85 1.11 -12.23 -29.30
N ARG A 86 2.20 -11.55 -29.64
CA ARG A 86 2.50 -10.22 -29.12
C ARG A 86 1.40 -9.22 -29.46
N GLY A 87 0.94 -9.18 -30.71
CA GLY A 87 -0.16 -8.34 -31.14
C GLY A 87 -1.45 -8.61 -30.36
N PHE A 88 -1.76 -9.89 -30.13
CA PHE A 88 -2.90 -10.30 -29.32
C PHE A 88 -2.78 -9.87 -27.85
N LEU A 89 -1.60 -10.07 -27.23
CA LEU A 89 -1.35 -9.60 -25.86
C LEU A 89 -1.50 -8.08 -25.73
N ASP A 90 -1.04 -7.33 -26.73
CA ASP A 90 -1.22 -5.87 -26.77
C ASP A 90 -2.69 -5.45 -26.86
N VAL A 91 -3.53 -6.22 -27.55
CA VAL A 91 -4.99 -6.02 -27.56
C VAL A 91 -5.57 -6.33 -26.18
N CYS A 92 -5.21 -7.46 -25.57
CA CYS A 92 -5.66 -7.83 -24.23
C CYS A 92 -5.29 -6.78 -23.18
N ASN A 93 -4.08 -6.22 -23.27
CA ASN A 93 -3.58 -5.17 -22.37
C ASN A 93 -4.42 -3.88 -22.46
N LYS A 94 -5.04 -3.58 -23.61
CA LYS A 94 -5.81 -2.35 -23.83
C LYS A 94 -7.26 -2.44 -23.39
N VAL A 95 -7.79 -3.63 -23.10
CA VAL A 95 -9.20 -3.83 -22.70
C VAL A 95 -9.52 -3.15 -21.36
N HIS A 96 -8.56 -3.12 -20.45
CA HIS A 96 -8.71 -2.54 -19.11
C HIS A 96 -7.43 -1.79 -18.73
N PRO A 97 -7.48 -0.70 -17.93
CA PRO A 97 -6.27 0.00 -17.47
C PRO A 97 -5.23 -0.91 -16.80
N PHE A 98 -5.69 -2.00 -16.19
CA PHE A 98 -4.87 -3.03 -15.54
C PHE A 98 -4.86 -4.37 -16.29
N GLY A 99 -5.20 -4.39 -17.58
CA GLY A 99 -5.31 -5.61 -18.39
C GLY A 99 -4.02 -6.45 -18.41
N CYS A 100 -2.85 -5.80 -18.26
CA CYS A 100 -1.57 -6.48 -18.17
C CYS A 100 -1.44 -7.43 -16.97
N LEU A 101 -2.21 -7.24 -15.89
CA LEU A 101 -2.24 -8.17 -14.76
C LEU A 101 -2.89 -9.49 -15.15
N GLN A 102 -4.02 -9.43 -15.87
CA GLN A 102 -4.73 -10.61 -16.35
C GLN A 102 -3.84 -11.40 -17.31
N VAL A 103 -3.22 -10.71 -18.28
CA VAL A 103 -2.27 -11.32 -19.21
C VAL A 103 -1.12 -12.02 -18.47
N LEU A 104 -0.53 -11.36 -17.47
CA LEU A 104 0.58 -11.91 -16.71
C LEU A 104 0.18 -13.16 -15.91
N VAL A 105 -0.95 -13.13 -15.19
CA VAL A 105 -1.43 -14.28 -14.41
C VAL A 105 -1.74 -15.45 -15.33
N THR A 106 -2.55 -15.21 -16.37
CA THR A 106 -2.95 -16.26 -17.31
C THR A 106 -1.76 -16.92 -17.98
N LEU A 107 -0.77 -16.16 -18.46
CA LEU A 107 0.44 -16.74 -19.05
C LEU A 107 1.24 -17.57 -18.04
N ASN A 108 1.41 -17.06 -16.82
CA ASN A 108 2.21 -17.71 -15.80
C ASN A 108 1.56 -19.02 -15.32
N ASP A 109 0.24 -19.03 -15.15
CA ASP A 109 -0.53 -20.22 -14.77
C ASP A 109 -0.56 -21.25 -15.92
N SER A 110 -0.81 -20.81 -17.16
CA SER A 110 -0.82 -21.69 -18.34
C SER A 110 0.54 -22.35 -18.57
N ILE A 111 1.64 -21.57 -18.54
CA ILE A 111 3.00 -22.10 -18.68
C ILE A 111 3.32 -23.10 -17.56
N PHE A 112 2.83 -22.84 -16.35
CA PHE A 112 3.03 -23.75 -15.22
C PHE A 112 2.30 -25.08 -15.41
N GLU A 113 1.01 -25.05 -15.77
CA GLU A 113 0.21 -26.27 -16.06
C GLU A 113 0.83 -27.10 -17.17
N MET A 114 1.35 -26.44 -18.22
CA MET A 114 2.03 -27.09 -19.33
C MET A 114 3.33 -27.78 -18.91
N TRP A 115 4.09 -27.17 -17.99
CA TRP A 115 5.36 -27.74 -17.52
C TRP A 115 5.20 -28.89 -16.53
N ASP A 116 4.18 -28.83 -15.67
CA ASP A 116 3.91 -29.86 -14.66
C ASP A 116 3.35 -31.15 -15.29
N SER A 117 2.65 -31.02 -16.43
CA SER A 117 2.00 -32.14 -17.12
C SER A 117 2.92 -32.90 -18.09
N SER A 118 4.11 -32.36 -18.40
CA SER A 118 5.00 -32.95 -19.39
C SER A 118 6.28 -33.49 -18.75
N SER A 119 6.42 -34.82 -18.80
CA SER A 119 7.72 -35.51 -18.85
C SER A 119 8.50 -35.22 -20.16
N ALA A 120 8.06 -34.23 -20.94
CA ALA A 120 8.64 -33.82 -22.20
C ALA A 120 9.63 -32.67 -21.99
N LEU A 121 10.72 -32.71 -22.76
CA LEU A 121 11.97 -32.00 -22.50
C LEU A 121 11.80 -30.50 -22.13
N PRO A 122 12.63 -29.98 -21.21
CA PRO A 122 12.71 -28.56 -20.85
C PRO A 122 13.03 -27.56 -21.99
N SER A 123 13.18 -28.03 -23.23
CA SER A 123 13.71 -27.28 -24.38
C SER A 123 12.86 -27.48 -25.65
N SER A 124 11.57 -27.15 -25.61
CA SER A 124 10.70 -27.10 -26.80
C SER A 124 10.63 -25.69 -27.37
N PHE A 125 10.43 -25.57 -28.69
CA PHE A 125 10.24 -24.28 -29.38
C PHE A 125 9.16 -23.43 -28.70
N LEU A 126 8.04 -24.06 -28.32
CA LEU A 126 6.92 -23.39 -27.67
C LEU A 126 7.29 -22.84 -26.28
N ASN A 127 8.08 -23.55 -25.49
CA ASN A 127 8.52 -23.08 -24.18
C ASN A 127 9.38 -21.81 -24.30
N THR A 128 10.23 -21.72 -25.34
CA THR A 128 11.01 -20.52 -25.64
C THR A 128 10.10 -19.35 -26.04
N ALA A 129 9.15 -19.58 -26.96
CA ALA A 129 8.21 -18.54 -27.41
C ALA A 129 7.32 -18.02 -26.25
N LEU A 130 6.76 -18.93 -25.44
CA LEU A 130 5.96 -18.55 -24.28
C LEU A 130 6.79 -17.88 -23.18
N GLY A 131 8.06 -18.29 -23.01
CA GLY A 131 9.02 -17.62 -22.14
C GLY A 131 9.24 -16.16 -22.55
N ASN A 132 9.43 -15.91 -23.85
CA ASN A 132 9.55 -14.55 -24.41
C ASN A 132 8.27 -13.73 -24.18
N MET A 133 7.10 -14.32 -24.41
CA MET A 133 5.81 -13.66 -24.13
C MET A 133 5.63 -13.33 -22.64
N LEU A 134 6.04 -14.23 -21.74
CA LEU A 134 5.99 -13.98 -20.30
C LEU A 134 6.94 -12.85 -19.89
N LEU A 135 8.12 -12.74 -20.50
CA LEU A 135 9.03 -11.61 -20.27
C LEU A 135 8.40 -10.29 -20.73
N LEU A 136 7.73 -10.26 -21.88
CA LEU A 136 6.99 -9.09 -22.36
C LEU A 136 5.83 -8.71 -21.44
N ALA A 137 5.07 -9.70 -20.95
CA ALA A 137 3.98 -9.48 -19.98
C ALA A 137 4.51 -8.88 -18.67
N LYS A 138 5.62 -9.41 -18.14
CA LYS A 138 6.29 -8.86 -16.95
C LYS A 138 6.79 -7.43 -17.17
N SER A 139 7.37 -7.15 -18.33
CA SER A 139 7.79 -5.80 -18.69
C SER A 139 6.60 -4.82 -18.74
N SER A 140 5.48 -5.25 -19.32
CA SER A 140 4.24 -4.47 -19.40
C SER A 140 3.64 -4.21 -18.02
N PHE A 141 3.62 -5.22 -17.15
CA PHE A 141 3.22 -5.08 -15.75
C PHE A 141 4.10 -4.06 -15.03
N ASN A 142 5.42 -4.20 -15.08
CA ASN A 142 6.35 -3.27 -14.42
C ASN A 142 6.21 -1.84 -14.94
N LYS A 143 5.98 -1.67 -16.25
CA LYS A 143 5.70 -0.36 -16.85
C LYS A 143 4.40 0.23 -16.32
N CYS A 144 3.32 -0.58 -16.23
CA CYS A 144 2.05 -0.16 -15.65
C CYS A 144 2.22 0.36 -14.21
N ILE A 145 2.92 -0.39 -13.35
CA ILE A 145 3.17 0.02 -11.97
C ILE A 145 4.01 1.30 -11.92
N GLY A 146 5.05 1.40 -12.75
CA GLY A 146 5.88 2.60 -12.85
C GLY A 146 5.08 3.84 -13.27
N THR A 147 4.18 3.69 -14.24
CA THR A 147 3.27 4.77 -14.66
C THR A 147 2.32 5.18 -13.53
N LEU A 148 1.71 4.23 -12.82
CA LEU A 148 0.81 4.55 -11.70
C LEU A 148 1.53 5.28 -10.57
N CYS A 149 2.73 4.83 -10.18
CA CYS A 149 3.53 5.53 -9.18
C CYS A 149 3.85 6.97 -9.61
N LYS A 150 4.26 7.15 -10.88
CA LYS A 150 4.57 8.47 -11.42
C LYS A 150 3.34 9.38 -11.45
N GLU A 151 2.19 8.87 -11.86
CA GLU A 151 0.93 9.62 -11.85
C GLU A 151 0.57 10.08 -10.44
N ILE A 152 0.76 9.24 -9.42
CA ILE A 152 0.51 9.57 -8.01
C ILE A 152 1.48 10.65 -7.49
N GLU A 153 2.75 10.57 -7.90
CA GLU A 153 3.79 11.51 -7.47
C GLU A 153 3.67 12.87 -8.17
N GLU A 154 3.24 12.89 -9.43
CA GLU A 154 3.08 14.11 -10.24
C GLU A 154 1.69 14.74 -10.11
N ALA A 155 0.72 14.03 -9.52
CA ALA A 155 -0.64 14.52 -9.32
C ALA A 155 -0.64 15.80 -8.47
N LYS A 156 -0.89 16.93 -9.14
CA LYS A 156 -1.09 18.21 -8.45
C LYS A 156 -2.45 18.22 -7.78
N MET A 157 -2.44 18.60 -6.51
CA MET A 157 -3.65 18.70 -5.70
C MET A 157 -4.62 19.76 -6.25
N PRO A 158 -5.93 19.47 -6.33
CA PRO A 158 -6.93 20.46 -6.67
C PRO A 158 -6.90 21.61 -5.66
N SER A 159 -6.71 22.85 -6.13
CA SER A 159 -6.59 24.05 -5.27
C SER A 159 -7.84 24.40 -4.45
N LYS A 160 -8.98 23.74 -4.73
CA LYS A 160 -10.28 23.96 -4.09
C LYS A 160 -10.81 22.76 -3.29
N MET A 161 -9.95 21.80 -2.93
CA MET A 161 -10.37 20.66 -2.11
C MET A 161 -10.93 21.14 -0.76
N LYS A 162 -12.08 20.61 -0.32
CA LYS A 162 -12.69 20.92 0.99
C LYS A 162 -12.67 19.69 1.91
N GLY A 163 -11.52 19.03 2.01
CA GLY A 163 -11.42 17.71 2.65
C GLY A 163 -11.79 16.56 1.71
N GLY A 164 -11.74 15.33 2.22
CA GLY A 164 -12.10 14.10 1.51
C GLY A 164 -10.93 13.23 1.06
N ILE A 165 -11.27 12.11 0.42
CA ILE A 165 -10.32 11.11 -0.04
C ILE A 165 -9.57 11.61 -1.28
N LEU A 166 -8.25 11.46 -1.27
CA LEU A 166 -7.38 11.89 -2.35
C LEU A 166 -7.54 10.97 -3.56
N PRO A 167 -7.44 11.52 -4.79
CA PRO A 167 -7.45 10.70 -6.01
C PRO A 167 -6.35 9.62 -6.02
N SER A 168 -5.19 9.89 -5.42
CA SER A 168 -4.11 8.91 -5.27
C SER A 168 -4.50 7.72 -4.41
N VAL A 169 -5.30 7.95 -3.36
CA VAL A 169 -5.83 6.90 -2.48
C VAL A 169 -6.88 6.08 -3.21
N SER A 170 -7.87 6.71 -3.84
CA SER A 170 -8.89 5.99 -4.62
C SER A 170 -8.27 5.17 -5.75
N ARG A 171 -7.24 5.68 -6.42
CA ARG A 171 -6.52 4.96 -7.49
C ARG A 171 -5.77 3.74 -6.95
N PHE A 172 -5.21 3.84 -5.75
CA PHE A 172 -4.60 2.70 -5.07
C PHE A 172 -5.62 1.63 -4.70
N GLU A 173 -6.79 2.01 -4.19
CA GLU A 173 -7.85 1.05 -3.87
C GLU A 173 -8.36 0.30 -5.10
N GLU A 174 -8.54 1.02 -6.22
CA GLU A 174 -8.94 0.44 -7.49
C GLU A 174 -7.92 -0.59 -7.97
N PHE A 175 -6.63 -0.23 -7.94
CA PHE A 175 -5.54 -1.15 -8.30
C PHE A 175 -5.51 -2.37 -7.37
N VAL A 176 -5.53 -2.16 -6.05
CA VAL A 176 -5.47 -3.25 -5.07
C VAL A 176 -6.67 -4.18 -5.22
N THR A 177 -7.88 -3.62 -5.33
CA THR A 177 -9.11 -4.42 -5.50
C THR A 177 -9.06 -5.24 -6.78
N PHE A 178 -8.70 -4.64 -7.92
CA PHE A 178 -8.63 -5.35 -9.18
C PHE A 178 -7.52 -6.40 -9.19
N SER A 179 -6.34 -6.07 -8.67
CA SER A 179 -5.20 -6.97 -8.67
C SER A 179 -5.40 -8.17 -7.76
N GLU A 180 -6.01 -7.99 -6.58
CA GLU A 180 -6.36 -9.11 -5.69
C GLU A 180 -7.43 -10.01 -6.27
N GLU A 181 -8.40 -9.46 -7.00
CA GLU A 181 -9.39 -10.25 -7.74
C GLU A 181 -8.71 -11.16 -8.77
N VAL A 182 -7.84 -10.57 -9.60
CA VAL A 182 -7.15 -11.28 -10.69
C VAL A 182 -6.17 -12.33 -10.15
N PHE A 183 -5.51 -12.05 -9.02
CA PHE A 183 -4.52 -12.95 -8.41
C PHE A 183 -5.12 -13.86 -7.31
N ARG A 184 -6.46 -13.92 -7.16
CA ARG A 184 -7.11 -14.71 -6.10
C ARG A 184 -6.65 -16.18 -6.08
N ALA A 185 -6.54 -16.78 -7.26
CA ALA A 185 -6.12 -18.18 -7.43
C ALA A 185 -4.66 -18.33 -7.90
N ALA A 186 -3.94 -17.22 -8.08
CA ALA A 186 -2.61 -17.24 -8.66
C ALA A 186 -1.58 -17.83 -7.68
N ARG A 187 -0.80 -18.80 -8.14
CA ARG A 187 0.22 -19.47 -7.31
C ARG A 187 1.48 -18.61 -7.07
N ARG A 188 1.77 -17.66 -7.97
CA ARG A 188 2.98 -16.82 -7.94
C ARG A 188 2.64 -15.35 -7.71
N ARG A 189 2.69 -14.93 -6.43
CA ARG A 189 2.28 -13.57 -6.00
C ARG A 189 3.43 -12.58 -5.75
N ARG A 190 4.69 -13.03 -5.78
CA ARG A 190 5.86 -12.20 -5.41
C ARG A 190 5.94 -10.85 -6.14
N GLU A 191 5.64 -10.82 -7.44
CA GLU A 191 5.70 -9.59 -8.23
C GLU A 191 4.52 -8.65 -7.92
N LEU A 192 3.36 -9.21 -7.58
CA LEU A 192 2.21 -8.44 -7.10
C LEU A 192 2.51 -7.81 -5.74
N ASP A 193 3.04 -8.58 -4.78
CA ASP A 193 3.36 -8.08 -3.44
C ASP A 193 4.35 -6.90 -3.50
N LYS A 194 5.38 -7.00 -4.35
CA LYS A 194 6.31 -5.89 -4.61
C LYS A 194 5.60 -4.66 -5.20
N ALA A 195 4.67 -4.87 -6.13
CA ALA A 195 3.92 -3.79 -6.75
C ALA A 195 2.99 -3.10 -5.75
N HIS A 196 2.29 -3.85 -4.90
CA HIS A 196 1.46 -3.31 -3.82
C HIS A 196 2.28 -2.45 -2.86
N LEU A 197 3.41 -2.97 -2.39
CA LEU A 197 4.30 -2.24 -1.48
C LEU A 197 4.84 -0.96 -2.11
N ARG A 198 5.24 -1.03 -3.38
CA ARG A 198 5.75 0.13 -4.12
C ARG A 198 4.67 1.20 -4.31
N LEU A 199 3.47 0.80 -4.73
CA LEU A 199 2.36 1.72 -4.95
C LEU A 199 1.90 2.36 -3.64
N ALA A 200 1.78 1.58 -2.57
CA ALA A 200 1.50 2.09 -1.23
C ALA A 200 2.57 3.10 -0.78
N GLY A 201 3.86 2.84 -1.07
CA GLY A 201 4.95 3.78 -0.82
C GLY A 201 4.77 5.13 -1.54
N SER A 202 4.39 5.12 -2.82
CA SER A 202 4.12 6.35 -3.58
C SER A 202 2.90 7.10 -3.03
N VAL A 203 1.81 6.40 -2.67
CA VAL A 203 0.62 7.03 -2.06
C VAL A 203 0.96 7.71 -0.73
N PHE A 204 1.68 7.02 0.16
CA PHE A 204 2.06 7.57 1.45
C PHE A 204 2.97 8.78 1.27
N SER A 205 3.92 8.72 0.34
CA SER A 205 4.79 9.86 0.01
C SER A 205 3.98 11.04 -0.54
N SER A 206 2.99 10.78 -1.39
CA SER A 206 2.07 11.80 -1.94
C SER A 206 1.30 12.49 -0.81
N ILE A 207 0.70 11.73 0.12
CA ILE A 207 0.02 12.30 1.30
C ILE A 207 0.99 13.11 2.16
N ASN A 208 2.17 12.56 2.44
CA ASN A 208 3.18 13.21 3.29
C ASN A 208 3.78 14.50 2.70
N SER A 209 3.63 14.73 1.39
CA SER A 209 4.07 15.95 0.72
C SER A 209 3.09 17.12 0.88
N LEU A 210 1.86 16.88 1.34
CA LEU A 210 0.80 17.89 1.46
C LEU A 210 1.18 19.12 2.31
N PRO A 211 1.90 19.01 3.45
CA PRO A 211 2.27 20.17 4.25
C PRO A 211 3.11 21.19 3.47
N SER A 212 3.90 20.73 2.50
CA SER A 212 4.77 21.56 1.66
C SER A 212 4.03 22.23 0.50
N ALA A 213 2.77 21.86 0.23
CA ALA A 213 2.01 22.31 -0.94
C ALA A 213 1.29 23.67 -0.74
N ASN A 214 1.53 24.40 0.36
CA ASN A 214 0.92 25.71 0.67
C ASN A 214 -0.60 25.74 0.49
N LEU A 215 -1.28 24.66 0.92
CA LEU A 215 -2.72 24.52 0.77
C LEU A 215 -3.47 25.43 1.75
N LYS A 216 -4.60 25.99 1.32
CA LYS A 216 -5.54 26.72 2.19
C LYS A 216 -6.40 25.80 3.08
N VAL A 217 -6.19 24.50 2.98
CA VAL A 217 -6.94 23.45 3.70
C VAL A 217 -6.16 23.04 4.93
N ASN A 218 -6.84 22.59 5.98
CA ASN A 218 -6.14 22.01 7.13
C ASN A 218 -5.49 20.68 6.73
N THR A 219 -4.16 20.65 6.68
CA THR A 219 -3.42 19.47 6.21
C THR A 219 -3.55 18.28 7.16
N ASP A 220 -3.51 18.49 8.48
CA ASP A 220 -3.67 17.40 9.46
C ASP A 220 -5.02 16.70 9.31
N MET A 221 -6.08 17.45 9.02
CA MET A 221 -7.39 16.89 8.72
C MET A 221 -7.37 15.99 7.48
N VAL A 222 -6.81 16.48 6.37
CA VAL A 222 -6.76 15.71 5.11
C VAL A 222 -5.93 14.43 5.31
N MET A 223 -4.79 14.55 5.99
CA MET A 223 -3.92 13.40 6.29
C MET A 223 -4.65 12.40 7.20
N MET A 224 -5.32 12.87 8.26
CA MET A 224 -6.12 12.04 9.15
C MET A 224 -7.20 11.27 8.38
N GLU A 225 -8.02 11.94 7.57
CA GLU A 225 -9.09 11.29 6.78
C GLU A 225 -8.53 10.23 5.84
N ASN A 226 -7.44 10.55 5.13
CA ASN A 226 -6.88 9.64 4.13
C ASN A 226 -6.16 8.44 4.75
N PHE A 227 -5.43 8.64 5.85
CA PHE A 227 -4.80 7.52 6.55
C PHE A 227 -5.82 6.63 7.26
N HIS A 228 -6.92 7.21 7.78
CA HIS A 228 -8.04 6.43 8.29
C HIS A 228 -8.65 5.53 7.21
N HIS A 229 -8.95 6.12 6.06
CA HIS A 229 -9.54 5.43 4.92
C HIS A 229 -8.65 4.27 4.43
N ILE A 230 -7.35 4.52 4.22
CA ILE A 230 -6.38 3.48 3.86
C ILE A 230 -6.37 2.36 4.89
N HIS A 231 -6.35 2.69 6.19
CA HIS A 231 -6.36 1.68 7.24
C HIS A 231 -7.63 0.81 7.18
N CYS A 232 -8.81 1.43 7.07
CA CYS A 232 -10.08 0.73 6.96
C CYS A 232 -10.14 -0.18 5.72
N PHE A 233 -9.70 0.33 4.56
CA PHE A 233 -9.62 -0.44 3.34
C PHE A 233 -8.69 -1.65 3.48
N LEU A 234 -7.49 -1.47 4.03
CA LEU A 234 -6.54 -2.57 4.22
C LEU A 234 -7.01 -3.59 5.26
N CYS A 235 -7.74 -3.16 6.29
CA CYS A 235 -8.42 -4.07 7.23
C CYS A 235 -9.47 -4.93 6.52
N GLN A 236 -10.24 -4.37 5.58
CA GLN A 236 -11.25 -5.12 4.84
C GLN A 236 -10.66 -6.09 3.82
N LYS A 237 -9.49 -5.77 3.23
CA LYS A 237 -8.86 -6.60 2.19
C LYS A 237 -7.98 -7.72 2.74
N GLU A 238 -7.46 -7.60 3.96
CA GLU A 238 -6.63 -8.61 4.64
C GLU A 238 -5.39 -9.08 3.83
N ILE A 239 -4.72 -8.14 3.17
CA ILE A 239 -3.56 -8.45 2.30
C ILE A 239 -2.28 -8.52 3.13
N HIS A 240 -1.72 -9.73 3.25
CA HIS A 240 -0.57 -10.02 4.11
C HIS A 240 0.66 -9.12 3.85
N CYS A 241 1.03 -8.89 2.59
CA CYS A 241 2.21 -8.08 2.28
C CYS A 241 2.04 -6.59 2.65
N LEU A 242 0.80 -6.11 2.82
CA LEU A 242 0.47 -4.74 3.18
C LEU A 242 0.25 -4.53 4.68
N GLU A 243 0.44 -5.55 5.51
CA GLU A 243 0.22 -5.45 6.97
C GLU A 243 1.12 -4.38 7.63
N GLY A 244 2.36 -4.23 7.15
CA GLY A 244 3.24 -3.14 7.58
C GLY A 244 2.67 -1.76 7.25
N LYS A 245 2.10 -1.61 6.06
CA LYS A 245 1.46 -0.35 5.61
C LYS A 245 0.15 -0.07 6.33
N LYS A 246 -0.62 -1.11 6.68
CA LYS A 246 -1.81 -1.00 7.53
C LYS A 246 -1.47 -0.41 8.90
N ARG A 247 -0.43 -0.94 9.56
CA ARG A 247 0.05 -0.40 10.85
C ARG A 247 0.58 1.03 10.72
N GLU A 248 1.32 1.33 9.66
CA GLU A 248 1.80 2.69 9.37
C GLU A 248 0.63 3.67 9.16
N ALA A 249 -0.43 3.27 8.42
CA ALA A 249 -1.63 4.08 8.23
C ALA A 249 -2.33 4.39 9.56
N GLN A 250 -2.53 3.37 10.42
CA GLN A 250 -3.12 3.56 11.74
C GLN A 250 -2.31 4.53 12.60
N GLN A 251 -0.98 4.38 12.60
CA GLN A 251 -0.10 5.27 13.35
C GLN A 251 -0.23 6.72 12.86
N ARG A 252 -0.14 6.95 11.54
CA ARG A 252 -0.24 8.30 10.96
C ARG A 252 -1.61 8.91 11.17
N TYR A 253 -2.68 8.11 11.10
CA TYR A 253 -4.02 8.53 11.46
C TYR A 253 -4.07 9.08 12.90
N SER A 254 -3.57 8.31 13.88
CA SER A 254 -3.54 8.73 15.28
C SER A 254 -2.69 10.00 15.49
N GLU A 255 -1.51 10.08 14.88
CA GLU A 255 -0.62 11.25 14.99
C GLU A 255 -1.27 12.53 14.45
N HIS A 256 -1.97 12.45 13.32
CA HIS A 256 -2.63 13.62 12.73
C HIS A 256 -3.96 13.96 13.42
N LEU A 257 -4.67 12.96 13.96
CA LEU A 257 -5.82 13.20 14.84
C LEU A 257 -5.39 14.00 16.08
N GLU A 258 -4.31 13.58 16.75
CA GLU A 258 -3.78 14.28 17.92
C GLU A 258 -3.39 15.73 17.57
N LYS A 259 -2.62 15.94 16.51
CA LYS A 259 -2.25 17.29 16.04
C LYS A 259 -3.46 18.15 15.71
N TYR A 260 -4.47 17.57 15.05
CA TYR A 260 -5.72 18.26 14.72
C TYR A 260 -6.45 18.67 16.00
N VAL A 261 -6.58 17.76 16.96
CA VAL A 261 -7.24 17.98 18.25
C VAL A 261 -6.55 19.09 19.03
N ILE A 262 -5.24 18.98 19.27
CA ILE A 262 -4.46 19.98 20.02
C ILE A 262 -4.59 21.37 19.39
N LYS A 263 -4.48 21.46 18.05
CA LYS A 263 -4.54 22.73 17.32
C LYS A 263 -5.88 23.44 17.43
N TYR A 264 -6.99 22.71 17.37
CA TYR A 264 -8.33 23.31 17.37
C TYR A 264 -8.92 23.45 18.76
N LEU A 265 -8.61 22.54 19.68
CA LEU A 265 -9.01 22.62 21.08
C LEU A 265 -8.22 23.69 21.85
N GLY A 266 -6.98 23.97 21.43
CA GLY A 266 -6.20 25.08 21.98
C GLY A 266 -6.83 26.46 21.75
N GLN A 267 -7.79 26.60 20.83
CA GLN A 267 -8.44 27.89 20.54
C GLN A 267 -9.52 28.30 21.56
N PRO A 268 -10.50 27.44 21.92
CA PRO A 268 -11.49 27.75 22.96
C PRO A 268 -10.93 28.24 24.29
N LEU A 269 -9.78 27.73 24.73
CA LEU A 269 -9.16 28.03 26.02
C LEU A 269 -7.78 28.70 25.90
N GLU A 270 -7.50 29.36 24.77
CA GLU A 270 -6.16 29.84 24.40
C GLU A 270 -5.41 30.60 25.51
N LYS A 271 -6.04 31.58 26.15
CA LYS A 271 -5.41 32.37 27.23
C LYS A 271 -5.16 31.55 28.50
N LEU A 272 -6.02 30.58 28.78
CA LEU A 272 -5.87 29.68 29.93
C LEU A 272 -4.69 28.75 29.68
N ASN A 273 -4.64 28.15 28.48
CA ASN A 273 -3.53 27.31 28.03
C ASN A 273 -2.21 28.09 28.08
N HIS A 274 -2.18 29.31 27.54
CA HIS A 274 -0.96 30.14 27.56
C HIS A 274 -0.48 30.47 28.99
N PHE A 275 -1.41 30.75 29.92
CA PHE A 275 -1.07 31.00 31.31
C PHE A 275 -0.42 29.77 31.96
N PHE A 276 -1.04 28.59 31.84
CA PHE A 276 -0.53 27.36 32.46
C PHE A 276 0.71 26.80 31.77
N GLU A 277 0.87 26.95 30.45
CA GLU A 277 2.13 26.66 29.77
C GLU A 277 3.27 27.56 30.30
N GLY A 278 2.98 28.82 30.59
CA GLY A 278 3.91 29.72 31.26
C GLY A 278 4.29 29.27 32.68
N VAL A 279 3.31 28.78 33.45
CA VAL A 279 3.55 28.18 34.78
C VAL A 279 4.44 26.94 34.66
N LYS A 280 4.12 26.00 33.76
CA LYS A 280 4.93 24.79 33.52
C LYS A 280 6.36 25.15 33.13
N ALA A 281 6.55 26.13 32.25
CA ALA A 281 7.88 26.60 31.85
C ALA A 281 8.69 27.15 33.04
N ARG A 282 8.04 27.81 34.01
CA ARG A 282 8.71 28.28 35.23
C ARG A 282 9.08 27.14 36.17
N LEU A 283 8.20 26.17 36.35
CA LEU A 283 8.50 24.95 37.11
C LEU A 283 9.68 24.20 36.49
N ALA A 284 9.71 24.06 35.16
CA ALA A 284 10.82 23.45 34.42
C ALA A 284 12.14 24.22 34.55
N GLN A 285 12.09 25.54 34.80
CA GLN A 285 13.26 26.37 35.12
C GLN A 285 13.73 26.25 36.58
N GLY A 286 13.11 25.38 37.39
CA GLY A 286 13.49 25.11 38.77
C GLY A 286 12.83 26.02 39.80
N VAL A 287 11.82 26.80 39.41
CA VAL A 287 11.01 27.58 40.36
C VAL A 287 10.19 26.61 41.21
N LYS A 288 10.21 26.76 42.53
CA LYS A 288 9.41 25.91 43.42
C LYS A 288 7.93 26.20 43.24
N GLU A 289 7.08 25.19 43.41
CA GLU A 289 5.63 25.30 43.23
C GLU A 289 5.02 26.42 44.07
N GLU A 290 5.46 26.57 45.32
CA GLU A 290 5.04 27.62 46.25
C GLU A 290 5.43 29.03 45.78
N GLU A 291 6.53 29.14 45.03
CA GLU A 291 7.10 30.42 44.58
C GLU A 291 6.47 30.97 43.31
N VAL A 292 5.80 30.10 42.52
CA VAL A 292 5.11 30.49 41.28
C VAL A 292 4.13 31.63 41.53
N SER A 293 3.38 31.56 42.64
CA SER A 293 2.35 32.53 42.98
C SER A 293 2.87 33.94 43.28
N PHE A 294 4.18 34.09 43.55
CA PHE A 294 4.85 35.38 43.75
C PHE A 294 5.40 35.98 42.44
N GLN A 295 5.44 35.22 41.34
CA GLN A 295 5.83 35.78 40.05
C GLN A 295 4.74 36.69 39.51
N LEU A 296 5.10 37.94 39.19
CA LEU A 296 4.13 38.96 38.75
C LEU A 296 3.23 38.47 37.60
N ALA A 297 3.82 37.82 36.59
CA ALA A 297 3.11 37.31 35.41
C ALA A 297 2.21 36.10 35.69
N TYR A 298 2.43 35.38 36.80
CA TYR A 298 1.72 34.16 37.18
C TYR A 298 1.14 34.25 38.59
N SER A 299 0.85 35.47 39.04
CA SER A 299 0.37 35.72 40.40
C SER A 299 -1.06 35.21 40.60
N LYS A 300 -1.49 35.05 41.87
CA LYS A 300 -2.88 34.71 42.23
C LYS A 300 -3.90 35.66 41.58
N GLN A 301 -3.56 36.94 41.49
CA GLN A 301 -4.42 37.94 40.87
C GLN A 301 -4.54 37.74 39.36
N GLU A 302 -3.43 37.40 38.69
CA GLU A 302 -3.44 37.16 37.24
C GLU A 302 -4.19 35.87 36.90
N LEU A 303 -4.01 34.81 37.70
CA LEU A 303 -4.78 33.58 37.56
C LEU A 303 -6.31 33.85 37.63
N ARG A 304 -6.77 34.63 38.62
CA ARG A 304 -8.21 35.00 38.73
C ARG A 304 -8.71 35.72 37.48
N LYS A 305 -7.95 36.70 36.97
CA LYS A 305 -8.31 37.44 35.74
C LYS A 305 -8.36 36.55 34.50
N VAL A 306 -7.56 35.49 34.44
CA VAL A 306 -7.58 34.55 33.32
C VAL A 306 -8.80 33.64 33.42
N ILE A 307 -9.10 33.10 34.61
CA ILE A 307 -10.27 32.25 34.85
C ILE A 307 -11.58 33.00 34.60
N GLU A 308 -11.70 34.26 35.04
CA GLU A 308 -12.89 35.11 34.83
C GLU A 308 -13.27 35.30 33.35
N LYS A 309 -12.34 35.07 32.41
CA LYS A 309 -12.60 35.15 30.97
C LYS A 309 -13.28 33.89 30.41
N TYR A 310 -13.36 32.81 31.18
CA TYR A 310 -13.89 31.51 30.75
C TYR A 310 -15.01 31.02 31.68
N PRO A 311 -16.10 31.79 31.88
CA PRO A 311 -17.26 31.26 32.58
C PRO A 311 -17.85 30.08 31.79
N GLY A 312 -18.45 29.11 32.48
CA GLY A 312 -18.93 27.87 31.86
C GLY A 312 -19.84 28.07 30.63
N LYS A 313 -20.64 29.15 30.61
CA LYS A 313 -21.48 29.52 29.44
C LYS A 313 -20.66 29.87 28.19
N GLU A 314 -19.57 30.61 28.35
CA GLU A 314 -18.70 30.98 27.22
C GLU A 314 -17.90 29.77 26.73
N VAL A 315 -17.45 28.90 27.66
CA VAL A 315 -16.81 27.62 27.30
C VAL A 315 -17.76 26.75 26.47
N LYS A 316 -19.00 26.55 26.92
CA LYS A 316 -20.02 25.81 26.16
C LYS A 316 -20.23 26.38 24.76
N LYS A 317 -20.38 27.71 24.64
CA LYS A 317 -20.57 28.40 23.35
C LYS A 317 -19.36 28.28 22.43
N ALA A 318 -18.14 28.30 22.98
CA ALA A 318 -16.92 28.06 22.23
C ALA A 318 -16.88 26.61 21.69
N LEU A 319 -17.25 25.62 22.51
CA LEU A 319 -17.36 24.22 22.11
C LEU A 319 -18.44 24.00 21.03
N GLU A 320 -19.62 24.62 21.13
CA GLU A 320 -20.67 24.59 20.09
C GLU A 320 -20.18 25.16 18.75
N THR A 321 -19.36 26.22 18.82
CA THR A 321 -18.77 26.83 17.63
C THR A 321 -17.69 25.93 17.03
N LEU A 322 -16.88 25.28 17.87
CA LEU A 322 -15.88 24.31 17.46
C LEU A 322 -16.53 23.10 16.79
N TYR A 323 -17.57 22.51 17.39
CA TYR A 323 -18.33 21.40 16.80
C TYR A 323 -18.81 21.73 15.39
N ARG A 324 -19.45 22.90 15.21
CA ARG A 324 -19.92 23.35 13.89
C ARG A 324 -18.79 23.58 12.89
N LYS A 325 -17.59 23.99 13.34
CA LYS A 325 -16.41 24.10 12.47
C LYS A 325 -15.92 22.72 12.04
N ILE A 326 -15.78 21.77 12.97
CA ILE A 326 -15.34 20.40 12.69
C ILE A 326 -16.32 19.73 11.72
N HIS A 327 -17.62 19.82 11.97
CA HIS A 327 -18.67 19.28 11.09
C HIS A 327 -18.59 19.86 9.66
N LYS A 328 -18.19 21.12 9.48
CA LYS A 328 -18.03 21.72 8.14
C LYS A 328 -16.74 21.34 7.44
N HIS A 329 -15.72 20.96 8.21
CA HIS A 329 -14.39 20.65 7.71
C HIS A 329 -14.27 19.19 7.29
N LEU A 330 -14.86 18.28 8.07
CA LEU A 330 -14.80 16.84 7.81
C LEU A 330 -15.70 16.42 6.66
N SER A 331 -15.21 15.46 5.86
CA SER A 331 -16.01 14.77 4.85
C SER A 331 -17.06 13.87 5.52
N PRO A 332 -18.29 13.80 4.98
CA PRO A 332 -19.31 12.88 5.47
C PRO A 332 -19.01 11.40 5.16
N GLU A 333 -18.10 11.12 4.22
CA GLU A 333 -17.80 9.77 3.72
C GLU A 333 -17.28 8.83 4.82
N GLU A 334 -16.32 9.31 5.63
CA GLU A 334 -15.66 8.49 6.66
C GLU A 334 -16.38 8.49 8.02
N LYS A 335 -17.41 9.33 8.18
CA LYS A 335 -18.17 9.48 9.44
C LYS A 335 -17.25 9.68 10.66
N LEU A 336 -16.16 10.43 10.50
CA LEU A 336 -15.15 10.64 11.55
C LEU A 336 -15.59 11.64 12.63
N LEU A 337 -16.68 12.38 12.41
CA LEU A 337 -17.13 13.42 13.34
C LEU A 337 -17.29 12.92 14.79
N PRO A 338 -17.96 11.79 15.09
CA PRO A 338 -18.08 11.30 16.47
C PRO A 338 -16.73 10.92 17.07
N VAL A 339 -15.83 10.33 16.28
CA VAL A 339 -14.49 9.91 16.74
C VAL A 339 -13.62 11.12 17.08
N VAL A 340 -13.59 12.11 16.18
CA VAL A 340 -12.86 13.36 16.41
C VAL A 340 -13.45 14.13 17.58
N TRP A 341 -14.78 14.17 17.71
CA TRP A 341 -15.45 14.84 18.82
C TRP A 341 -15.15 14.18 20.17
N GLN A 342 -15.14 12.85 20.21
CA GLN A 342 -14.72 12.11 21.40
C GLN A 342 -13.25 12.37 21.74
N ALA A 343 -12.36 12.45 20.74
CA ALA A 343 -10.96 12.78 20.97
C ALA A 343 -10.79 14.21 21.52
N MET A 344 -11.58 15.17 21.03
CA MET A 344 -11.63 16.55 21.56
C MET A 344 -12.10 16.57 23.02
N GLU A 345 -13.11 15.75 23.36
CA GLU A 345 -13.60 15.60 24.73
C GLU A 345 -12.50 15.07 25.66
N GLN A 346 -11.82 13.99 25.28
CA GLN A 346 -10.75 13.39 26.09
C GLN A 346 -9.59 14.36 26.30
N GLU A 347 -9.15 15.06 25.26
CA GLU A 347 -8.09 16.06 25.38
C GLU A 347 -8.51 17.22 26.29
N LEU A 348 -9.76 17.69 26.22
CA LEU A 348 -10.22 18.78 27.08
C LEU A 348 -10.31 18.36 28.55
N ILE A 349 -10.76 17.12 28.79
CA ILE A 349 -10.79 16.52 30.13
C ILE A 349 -9.37 16.46 30.69
N GLN A 350 -8.40 15.99 29.90
CA GLN A 350 -7.00 15.91 30.31
C GLN A 350 -6.41 17.30 30.61
N GLN A 351 -6.65 18.29 29.75
CA GLN A 351 -6.19 19.67 29.97
C GLN A 351 -6.80 20.28 31.23
N TYR A 352 -8.10 20.07 31.46
CA TYR A 352 -8.78 20.55 32.66
C TYR A 352 -8.20 19.92 33.93
N GLN A 353 -7.96 18.61 33.93
CA GLN A 353 -7.33 17.92 35.07
C GLN A 353 -5.94 18.47 35.38
N GLU A 354 -5.16 18.76 34.33
CA GLU A 354 -3.83 19.36 34.49
C GLU A 354 -3.89 20.80 35.06
N PHE A 355 -4.89 21.60 34.65
CA PHE A 355 -5.09 22.93 35.22
C PHE A 355 -5.47 22.87 36.70
N GLU A 356 -6.41 21.99 37.06
CA GLU A 356 -6.79 21.79 38.46
C GLU A 356 -5.61 21.32 39.31
N ASP A 357 -4.79 20.39 38.81
CA ASP A 357 -3.57 19.95 39.49
C ASP A 357 -2.56 21.10 39.69
N LEU A 358 -2.31 21.92 38.65
CA LEU A 358 -1.43 23.09 38.76
C LEU A 358 -1.99 24.16 39.72
N ILE A 359 -3.31 24.36 39.75
CA ILE A 359 -3.95 25.26 40.72
C ILE A 359 -3.73 24.75 42.14
N GLN A 360 -3.92 23.46 42.37
CA GLN A 360 -3.75 22.85 43.69
C GLN A 360 -2.31 22.93 44.18
N ARG A 361 -1.33 22.65 43.31
CA ARG A 361 0.10 22.65 43.67
C ARG A 361 0.67 24.06 43.82
N CYS A 362 0.45 24.93 42.83
CA CYS A 362 1.12 26.24 42.78
C CYS A 362 0.35 27.37 43.48
N TYR A 363 -0.93 27.16 43.77
CA TYR A 363 -1.82 28.18 44.33
C TYR A 363 -2.61 27.69 45.55
N ALA A 364 -2.05 26.75 46.30
CA ALA A 364 -2.64 26.22 47.53
C ALA A 364 -3.11 27.32 48.49
N GLY A 365 -4.28 27.10 49.12
CA GLY A 365 -4.88 28.04 50.08
C GLY A 365 -5.38 29.36 49.49
N SER A 366 -5.38 29.53 48.16
CA SER A 366 -5.88 30.76 47.50
C SER A 366 -7.40 30.81 47.32
N GLY A 367 -8.08 29.67 47.47
CA GLY A 367 -9.52 29.51 47.20
C GLY A 367 -9.89 29.75 45.73
N ILE A 368 -8.92 29.72 44.82
CA ILE A 368 -9.14 29.87 43.39
C ILE A 368 -9.49 28.50 42.82
N ALA A 369 -10.59 28.43 42.07
CA ALA A 369 -11.04 27.24 41.35
C ALA A 369 -11.63 27.68 40.00
N MET A 370 -11.77 26.74 39.08
CA MET A 370 -12.45 27.00 37.82
C MET A 370 -13.96 27.24 38.04
N ASP A 371 -14.56 28.07 37.18
CA ASP A 371 -15.99 28.43 37.24
C ASP A 371 -16.95 27.30 36.86
N PHE A 372 -16.41 26.16 36.42
CA PHE A 372 -17.14 24.98 35.98
C PHE A 372 -16.43 23.72 36.45
N THR A 373 -17.22 22.66 36.65
CA THR A 373 -16.73 21.36 37.10
C THR A 373 -16.48 20.41 35.93
N MET A 374 -15.79 19.29 36.21
CA MET A 374 -15.69 18.17 35.27
C MET A 374 -17.08 17.66 34.82
N GLY A 375 -18.05 17.60 35.72
CA GLY A 375 -19.41 17.19 35.40
C GLY A 375 -20.09 18.15 34.42
N ASP A 376 -19.85 19.45 34.56
CA ASP A 376 -20.36 20.46 33.63
C ASP A 376 -19.75 20.31 32.23
N LEU A 377 -18.44 20.04 32.14
CA LEU A 377 -17.77 19.77 30.86
C LEU A 377 -18.40 18.59 30.12
N LEU A 378 -18.57 17.45 30.81
CA LEU A 378 -19.21 16.26 30.24
C LEU A 378 -20.66 16.55 29.80
N ASN A 379 -21.39 17.34 30.58
CA ASN A 379 -22.73 17.80 30.22
C ASN A 379 -22.72 18.72 28.98
N TYR A 380 -21.69 19.54 28.79
CA TYR A 380 -21.55 20.36 27.59
C TYR A 380 -21.38 19.49 26.35
N PHE A 381 -20.43 18.55 26.34
CA PHE A 381 -20.20 17.65 25.20
C PHE A 381 -21.43 16.82 24.86
N SER A 382 -22.07 16.20 25.86
CA SER A 382 -23.29 15.42 25.65
C SER A 382 -24.44 16.28 25.11
N SER A 383 -24.65 17.49 25.64
CA SER A 383 -25.69 18.39 25.15
C SER A 383 -25.46 18.85 23.71
N ILE A 384 -24.20 19.09 23.32
CA ILE A 384 -23.83 19.49 21.95
C ILE A 384 -24.10 18.35 20.97
N THR A 385 -23.70 17.13 21.35
CA THR A 385 -23.93 15.92 20.55
C THR A 385 -25.42 15.58 20.42
N LEU A 386 -26.24 15.81 21.45
CA LEU A 386 -27.69 15.56 21.39
C LEU A 386 -28.46 16.62 20.59
N SER A 387 -27.89 17.82 20.44
CA SER A 387 -28.54 18.95 19.78
C SER A 387 -28.26 19.03 18.27
N ASN A 388 -27.42 18.14 17.73
CA ASN A 388 -27.04 18.05 16.32
C ASN A 388 -27.13 16.59 15.85
#